data_AF-A0A8S1ED66-F1
#
_entry.id   AF-A0A8S1ED66-F1
#
_cell.length_a   1.000
_cell.length_b   1.000
_cell.length_c   1.000
_cell.angle_alpha   90.00
_cell.angle_beta   90.00
_cell.angle_gamma   90.00
#
_symmetry.space_group_name_H-M   'P 1'
#
loop_
_entity.id
_entity.type
_entity.pdbx_description
1 polymer ?
#
loop_
_entity_poly.entity_id
_entity_poly.type
_entity_poly.pdbx_seq_one_letter_code
_entity_poly.pdbx_strand_id
1 'polypeptide(L)'
;MEEGSRSQKMGLLGAISYIVGNIVGSGLFITPTSIIRNVNSAGFSLVIWITSALIAMLGSFCYVELGTSIRLSGGDFAYHCFMKWYPVAFAFMCIGCTINYPATLAVQAQTFSRYVLEGLNIKLDPTSRFWAEKLLGFSLITLLMFMNFFSLKTFVQRFSILASIAKMAATLLIIGTGFYFLIFRGWTQNLKNPFAGTDYMPGPVVNALFAGLFSYDGWDILNFGAEEIENPKRTMPLAIIIGMTCIGIIYVAVNISYSIVLSVPELMASDAVAIDFAKKTLGTADFIMPIMVAILLIGSLNSTMFSASRYLQAVARQGHIPTAISGITPHCDSPRVALLVHIFIAIVVSFLGDPDNLINYVAFAQWSQRAFTMSALLWIKFRNRPLHPDRISLPIIMPILFFLVCSAMVVISIIDDIQSSGVGLGILLGGLIIFTIFVWEKSLPSTKAYQKFSESVNEDTTKFLQIIFNVMPERVGDEEMLNAIGSSQETNKIHPANQKITTASFSSKDSCTKM
;
A
#
# COMPACT_ATOMS: atom_id res chain seq x y z
N MET A 1 -28.38 -28.33 -12.98
CA MET A 1 -27.62 -27.40 -13.85
C MET A 1 -27.28 -26.18 -13.02
N GLU A 2 -26.22 -26.27 -12.23
CA GLU A 2 -25.60 -25.13 -11.54
C GLU A 2 -24.20 -24.97 -12.11
N GLU A 3 -24.11 -24.47 -13.33
CA GLU A 3 -22.89 -23.84 -13.83
C GLU A 3 -22.90 -22.38 -13.37
N GLY A 4 -22.82 -22.19 -12.05
CA GLY A 4 -22.42 -20.92 -11.47
C GLY A 4 -20.96 -20.69 -11.84
N SER A 5 -20.69 -19.66 -12.65
CA SER A 5 -19.37 -19.14 -13.03
C SER A 5 -18.25 -19.57 -12.08
N ARG A 6 -17.52 -20.64 -12.43
CA ARG A 6 -16.23 -20.94 -11.80
C ARG A 6 -15.29 -19.81 -12.24
N SER A 7 -15.21 -18.75 -11.42
CA SER A 7 -14.09 -17.82 -11.44
C SER A 7 -12.81 -18.65 -11.58
N GLN A 8 -12.07 -18.46 -12.68
CA GLN A 8 -10.84 -19.20 -12.92
C GLN A 8 -9.88 -18.88 -11.79
N LYS A 9 -9.62 -19.86 -10.93
CA LYS A 9 -8.71 -19.70 -9.81
C LYS A 9 -7.29 -19.41 -10.32
N MET A 10 -6.57 -18.54 -9.63
CA MET A 10 -5.21 -18.16 -9.94
C MET A 10 -4.25 -19.32 -9.63
N GLY A 11 -3.65 -19.90 -10.67
CA GLY A 11 -2.60 -20.91 -10.54
C GLY A 11 -1.24 -20.33 -10.13
N LEU A 12 -0.22 -21.18 -9.99
CA LEU A 12 1.11 -20.80 -9.50
C LEU A 12 1.81 -19.70 -10.29
N LEU A 13 1.83 -19.79 -11.62
CA LEU A 13 2.45 -18.77 -12.47
C LEU A 13 1.71 -17.43 -12.37
N GLY A 14 0.39 -17.47 -12.25
CA GLY A 14 -0.43 -16.28 -12.01
C GLY A 14 -0.08 -15.63 -10.67
N ALA A 15 0.02 -16.43 -9.60
CA ALA A 15 0.38 -15.95 -8.27
C ALA A 15 1.80 -15.36 -8.21
N ILE A 16 2.79 -15.98 -8.87
CA ILE A 16 4.16 -15.45 -8.97
C ILE A 16 4.15 -14.11 -9.71
N SER A 17 3.50 -14.05 -10.87
CA SER A 17 3.39 -12.84 -11.68
C SER A 17 2.68 -11.72 -10.89
N TYR A 18 1.67 -12.08 -10.10
CA TYR A 18 0.94 -11.12 -9.27
C TYR A 18 1.83 -10.54 -8.15
N ILE A 19 2.61 -11.37 -7.45
CA ILE A 19 3.58 -10.89 -6.46
C ILE A 19 4.63 -9.98 -7.10
N VAL A 20 5.29 -10.44 -8.16
CA VAL A 20 6.34 -9.68 -8.85
C VAL A 20 5.77 -8.37 -9.41
N GLY A 21 4.59 -8.43 -10.01
CA GLY A 21 3.89 -7.29 -10.55
C GLY A 21 3.45 -6.29 -9.49
N ASN A 22 3.15 -6.72 -8.26
CA ASN A 22 2.74 -5.85 -7.18
C ASN A 22 3.93 -5.16 -6.50
N ILE A 23 4.97 -5.94 -6.18
CA ILE A 23 6.13 -5.43 -5.41
C ILE A 23 7.07 -4.61 -6.29
N VAL A 24 7.36 -5.07 -7.52
CA VAL A 24 8.21 -4.31 -8.44
C VAL A 24 7.46 -3.06 -8.87
N GLY A 25 7.81 -1.93 -8.28
CA GLY A 25 7.12 -0.67 -8.44
C GLY A 25 8.04 0.53 -8.36
N SER A 26 7.47 1.64 -7.91
CA SER A 26 8.14 2.93 -7.81
C SER A 26 9.25 2.96 -6.75
N GLY A 27 9.15 2.15 -5.69
CA GLY A 27 10.13 2.12 -4.60
C GLY A 27 11.58 1.88 -5.05
N LEU A 28 11.79 1.05 -6.08
CA LEU A 28 13.11 0.77 -6.66
C LEU A 28 13.81 2.01 -7.21
N PHE A 29 13.04 3.03 -7.62
CA PHE A 29 13.55 4.28 -8.19
C PHE A 29 13.65 5.41 -7.16
N ILE A 30 13.14 5.19 -5.95
CA ILE A 30 13.04 6.18 -4.87
C ILE A 30 14.06 5.88 -3.77
N THR A 31 14.06 4.63 -3.30
CA THR A 31 14.73 4.23 -2.06
C THR A 31 16.23 3.97 -2.14
N PRO A 32 16.88 3.73 -3.30
CA PRO A 32 18.34 3.57 -3.35
C PRO A 32 19.12 4.76 -2.74
N THR A 33 18.68 5.99 -3.05
CA THR A 33 19.33 7.21 -2.53
C THR A 33 19.04 7.38 -1.04
N SER A 34 17.80 7.12 -0.61
CA SER A 34 17.39 7.11 0.79
C SER A 34 18.23 6.14 1.64
N ILE A 35 18.43 4.90 1.18
CA ILE A 35 19.27 3.92 1.86
C ILE A 35 20.71 4.43 1.96
N ILE A 36 21.31 4.85 0.84
CA ILE A 36 22.71 5.28 0.82
C ILE A 36 22.94 6.52 1.70
N ARG A 37 22.00 7.48 1.75
CA ARG A 37 22.08 8.65 2.64
C ARG A 37 22.13 8.28 4.12
N ASN A 38 21.47 7.19 4.51
CA ASN A 38 21.48 6.71 5.88
C ASN A 38 22.74 5.89 6.22
N VAL A 39 23.24 5.08 5.29
CA VAL A 39 24.37 4.15 5.57
C VAL A 39 25.74 4.59 5.09
N ASN A 40 25.83 5.64 4.27
CA ASN A 40 27.05 6.23 3.73
C ASN A 40 27.98 5.27 2.94
N SER A 41 27.49 4.10 2.54
CA SER A 41 28.31 3.06 1.93
C SER A 41 27.51 2.21 0.92
N ALA A 42 28.09 1.98 -0.25
CA ALA A 42 27.49 1.14 -1.30
C ALA A 42 27.41 -0.34 -0.88
N GLY A 43 28.47 -0.88 -0.27
CA GLY A 43 28.53 -2.26 0.20
C GLY A 43 27.50 -2.54 1.29
N PHE A 44 27.38 -1.64 2.28
CA PHE A 44 26.40 -1.82 3.34
C PHE A 44 24.97 -1.58 2.84
N SER A 45 24.75 -0.68 1.88
CA SER A 45 23.46 -0.54 1.19
C SER A 45 22.98 -1.87 0.57
N LEU A 46 23.87 -2.64 -0.07
CA LEU A 46 23.52 -3.97 -0.59
C LEU A 46 23.14 -4.96 0.52
N VAL A 47 23.81 -4.89 1.68
CA VAL A 47 23.43 -5.71 2.85
C VAL A 47 22.03 -5.33 3.34
N ILE A 48 21.68 -4.03 3.36
CA ILE A 48 20.33 -3.56 3.68
C ILE A 48 19.30 -4.12 2.70
N TRP A 49 19.55 -4.08 1.39
CA TRP A 49 18.65 -4.67 0.39
C TRP A 49 18.40 -6.16 0.60
N ILE A 50 19.47 -6.93 0.83
CA ILE A 50 19.37 -8.38 1.10
C ILE A 50 18.62 -8.62 2.40
N THR A 51 18.92 -7.86 3.46
CA THR A 51 18.27 -8.01 4.76
C THR A 51 16.78 -7.67 4.67
N SER A 52 16.41 -6.60 3.96
CA SER A 52 15.01 -6.24 3.70
C SER A 52 14.27 -7.33 2.93
N ALA A 53 14.90 -7.96 1.94
CA ALA A 53 14.31 -9.08 1.21
C ALA A 53 14.05 -10.29 2.13
N LEU A 54 15.01 -10.61 3.02
CA LEU A 54 14.88 -11.71 3.98
C LEU A 54 13.79 -11.42 5.03
N ILE A 55 13.72 -10.19 5.54
CA ILE A 55 12.67 -9.77 6.48
C ILE A 55 11.29 -9.85 5.82
N ALA A 56 11.15 -9.35 4.58
CA ALA A 56 9.91 -9.42 3.82
C ALA A 56 9.50 -10.87 3.54
N MET A 57 10.45 -11.74 3.20
CA MET A 57 10.20 -13.17 3.01
C MET A 57 9.74 -13.84 4.32
N LEU A 58 10.41 -13.58 5.44
CA LEU A 58 10.00 -14.06 6.75
C LEU A 58 8.58 -13.62 7.12
N GLY A 59 8.27 -12.33 6.92
CA GLY A 59 6.94 -11.77 7.14
C GLY A 59 5.87 -12.44 6.27
N SER A 60 6.16 -12.60 4.98
CA SER A 60 5.23 -13.23 4.04
C SER A 60 4.87 -14.66 4.43
N PHE A 61 5.81 -15.47 4.93
CA PHE A 61 5.49 -16.78 5.46
C PHE A 61 4.53 -16.73 6.65
N CYS A 62 4.81 -15.85 7.63
CA CYS A 62 3.94 -15.68 8.79
C CYS A 62 2.53 -15.25 8.37
N TYR A 63 2.43 -14.39 7.35
CA TYR A 63 1.16 -13.98 6.78
C TYR A 63 0.46 -15.13 6.03
N VAL A 64 1.17 -16.01 5.32
CA VAL A 64 0.53 -17.18 4.71
C VAL A 64 -0.17 -18.06 5.76
N GLU A 65 0.44 -18.26 6.93
CA GLU A 65 -0.22 -18.97 8.03
C GLU A 65 -1.51 -18.25 8.45
N LEU A 66 -1.50 -16.92 8.58
CA LEU A 66 -2.71 -16.14 8.88
C LEU A 66 -3.76 -16.21 7.77
N GLY A 67 -3.40 -15.96 6.51
CA GLY A 67 -4.32 -15.94 5.37
C GLY A 67 -4.92 -17.31 5.06
N THR A 68 -4.20 -18.39 5.35
CA THR A 68 -4.75 -19.76 5.22
C THR A 68 -5.57 -20.19 6.43
N SER A 69 -5.32 -19.61 7.61
CA SER A 69 -6.06 -19.87 8.85
C SER A 69 -7.36 -19.07 8.98
N ILE A 70 -7.33 -17.79 8.59
CA ILE A 70 -8.42 -16.82 8.65
C ILE A 70 -8.65 -16.33 7.21
N ARG A 71 -9.50 -17.05 6.49
CA ARG A 71 -9.87 -16.73 5.10
C ARG A 71 -10.96 -15.66 5.07
N LEU A 72 -10.64 -14.50 5.61
CA LEU A 72 -11.50 -13.32 5.57
C LEU A 72 -10.78 -12.25 4.78
N SER A 73 -11.49 -11.60 3.86
CA SER A 73 -10.99 -10.45 3.12
C SER A 73 -10.75 -9.27 4.06
N GLY A 74 -9.62 -8.58 3.91
CA GLY A 74 -9.26 -7.39 4.71
C GLY A 74 -7.92 -7.45 5.43
N GLY A 75 -7.16 -8.55 5.31
CA GLY A 75 -5.79 -8.66 5.82
C GLY A 75 -5.70 -8.39 7.32
N ASP A 76 -4.77 -7.52 7.73
CA ASP A 76 -4.55 -7.16 9.13
C ASP A 76 -5.81 -6.72 9.87
N PHE A 77 -6.68 -5.94 9.22
CA PHE A 77 -7.93 -5.50 9.85
C PHE A 77 -8.82 -6.70 10.20
N ALA A 78 -8.98 -7.64 9.26
CA ALA A 78 -9.76 -8.85 9.47
C ALA A 78 -9.16 -9.74 10.56
N TYR A 79 -7.82 -9.84 10.64
CA TYR A 79 -7.13 -10.62 11.67
C TYR A 79 -7.35 -10.06 13.09
N HIS A 80 -7.29 -8.74 13.25
CA HIS A 80 -7.58 -8.10 14.53
C HIS A 80 -9.06 -8.22 14.93
N CYS A 81 -9.98 -8.11 13.96
CA CYS A 81 -11.41 -8.32 14.18
C CYS A 81 -11.73 -9.77 14.59
N PHE A 82 -11.07 -10.78 13.99
CA PHE A 82 -11.19 -12.18 14.39
C PHE A 82 -10.80 -12.41 15.86
N MET A 83 -9.82 -11.65 16.35
CA MET A 83 -9.40 -11.66 17.75
C MET A 83 -10.32 -10.87 18.70
N LYS A 84 -11.35 -10.20 18.16
CA LYS A 84 -12.20 -9.24 18.88
C LYS A 84 -11.42 -8.03 19.41
N TRP A 85 -10.30 -7.68 18.77
CA TRP A 85 -9.50 -6.49 19.10
C TRP A 85 -9.99 -5.28 18.30
N TYR A 86 -11.30 -5.01 18.35
CA TYR A 86 -11.97 -3.96 17.56
C TYR A 86 -11.36 -2.55 17.73
N PRO A 87 -10.96 -2.09 18.94
CA PRO A 87 -10.33 -0.78 19.08
C PRO A 87 -9.00 -0.69 18.30
N VAL A 88 -8.19 -1.75 18.35
CA VAL A 88 -6.89 -1.82 17.67
C VAL A 88 -7.10 -1.90 16.16
N ALA A 89 -8.05 -2.73 15.71
CA ALA A 89 -8.42 -2.84 14.30
C ALA A 89 -8.84 -1.46 13.73
N PHE A 90 -9.70 -0.74 14.45
CA PHE A 90 -10.17 0.59 14.06
C PHE A 90 -9.02 1.62 14.06
N ALA A 91 -8.15 1.62 15.07
CA ALA A 91 -7.04 2.57 15.14
C ALA A 91 -6.06 2.40 13.98
N PHE A 92 -5.70 1.15 13.63
CA PHE A 92 -4.87 0.89 12.45
C PHE A 92 -5.58 1.15 11.13
N MET A 93 -6.89 0.99 11.08
CA MET A 93 -7.69 1.40 9.93
C MET A 93 -7.65 2.93 9.74
N CYS A 94 -7.76 3.72 10.81
CA CYS A 94 -7.58 5.17 10.75
C CYS A 94 -6.19 5.53 10.22
N ILE A 95 -5.13 4.89 10.72
CA ILE A 95 -3.76 5.05 10.23
C ILE A 95 -3.68 4.71 8.73
N GLY A 96 -4.28 3.60 8.30
CA GLY A 96 -4.31 3.18 6.90
C GLY A 96 -4.90 4.26 5.99
N CYS A 97 -6.08 4.78 6.37
CA CYS A 97 -6.81 5.79 5.63
C CYS A 97 -6.15 7.18 5.65
N THR A 98 -5.44 7.53 6.71
CA THR A 98 -4.92 8.90 6.93
C THR A 98 -3.44 9.06 6.60
N ILE A 99 -2.62 8.02 6.83
CA ILE A 99 -1.18 8.06 6.63
C ILE A 99 -0.73 7.07 5.56
N ASN A 100 -0.96 5.77 5.72
CA ASN A 100 -0.30 4.77 4.86
C ASN A 100 -0.60 4.98 3.37
N TYR A 101 -1.88 4.97 2.98
CA TYR A 101 -2.24 5.19 1.58
C TYR A 101 -1.94 6.63 1.12
N PRO A 102 -2.34 7.69 1.84
CA PRO A 102 -2.13 9.07 1.39
C PRO A 102 -0.65 9.47 1.28
N ALA A 103 0.19 9.07 2.23
CA ALA A 103 1.62 9.35 2.21
C ALA A 103 2.32 8.58 1.07
N THR A 104 1.93 7.32 0.83
CA THR A 104 2.45 6.55 -0.32
C THR A 104 2.11 7.24 -1.64
N LEU A 105 0.88 7.74 -1.80
CA LEU A 105 0.47 8.51 -2.98
C LEU A 105 1.28 9.80 -3.11
N ALA A 106 1.50 10.52 -2.00
CA ALA A 106 2.29 11.75 -1.98
C ALA A 106 3.77 11.52 -2.35
N VAL A 107 4.40 10.46 -1.83
CA VAL A 107 5.78 10.05 -2.16
C VAL A 107 5.91 9.77 -3.66
N GLN A 108 4.99 8.99 -4.22
CA GLN A 108 5.00 8.65 -5.64
C GLN A 108 4.80 9.88 -6.53
N ALA A 109 3.90 10.80 -6.15
CA ALA A 109 3.63 12.01 -6.94
C ALA A 109 4.80 13.00 -6.89
N GLN A 110 5.43 13.19 -5.73
CA GLN A 110 6.64 14.01 -5.61
C GLN A 110 7.80 13.41 -6.41
N THR A 111 7.95 12.09 -6.36
CA THR A 111 8.95 11.38 -7.17
C THR A 111 8.71 11.59 -8.65
N PHE A 112 7.46 11.48 -9.11
CA PHE A 112 7.11 11.76 -10.51
C PHE A 112 7.58 13.16 -10.91
N SER A 113 7.28 14.17 -10.10
CA SER A 113 7.69 15.53 -10.41
C SER A 113 9.21 15.69 -10.46
N ARG A 114 9.96 15.09 -9.51
CA ARG A 114 11.43 15.11 -9.52
C ARG A 114 12.00 14.50 -10.79
N TYR A 115 11.49 13.34 -11.20
CA TYR A 115 11.92 12.66 -12.41
C TYR A 115 11.59 13.46 -13.68
N VAL A 116 10.44 14.15 -13.73
CA VAL A 116 10.08 15.02 -14.86
C VAL A 116 10.98 16.25 -14.92
N LEU A 117 11.20 16.94 -13.79
CA LEU A 117 12.03 18.14 -13.73
C LEU A 117 13.50 17.82 -14.08
N GLU A 118 14.05 16.74 -13.53
CA GLU A 118 15.42 16.29 -13.82
C GLU A 118 15.59 15.76 -15.25
N GLY A 119 14.57 15.08 -15.79
CA GLY A 119 14.55 14.58 -17.15
C GLY A 119 14.51 15.70 -18.20
N LEU A 120 13.80 16.79 -17.89
CA LEU A 120 13.76 18.01 -18.71
C LEU A 120 14.94 18.96 -18.44
N ASN A 121 15.83 18.62 -17.49
CA ASN A 121 16.98 19.43 -17.09
C ASN A 121 16.59 20.86 -16.65
N ILE A 122 15.44 21.01 -15.99
CA ILE A 122 14.92 22.29 -15.53
C ILE A 122 15.59 22.64 -14.20
N LYS A 123 16.44 23.68 -14.22
CA LYS A 123 17.10 24.20 -13.03
C LYS A 123 16.27 25.32 -12.42
N LEU A 124 15.78 25.09 -11.21
CA LEU A 124 14.99 26.04 -10.42
C LEU A 124 15.72 26.33 -9.11
N ASP A 125 15.50 27.51 -8.54
CA ASP A 125 15.87 27.79 -7.16
C ASP A 125 15.10 26.87 -6.19
N PRO A 126 15.59 26.63 -4.96
CA PRO A 126 14.98 25.66 -4.03
C PRO A 126 13.50 25.92 -3.75
N THR A 127 13.09 27.19 -3.66
CA THR A 127 11.70 27.57 -3.38
C THR A 127 10.80 27.29 -4.58
N SER A 128 11.22 27.69 -5.77
CA SER A 128 10.49 27.41 -7.01
C SER A 128 10.44 25.91 -7.30
N ARG A 129 11.52 25.17 -7.00
CA ARG A 129 11.58 23.71 -7.14
C ARG A 129 10.57 23.03 -6.24
N PHE A 130 10.49 23.44 -4.97
CA PHE A 130 9.49 22.91 -4.03
C PHE A 130 8.06 23.06 -4.57
N TRP A 131 7.68 24.27 -5.01
CA TRP A 131 6.33 24.51 -5.55
C TRP A 131 6.09 23.82 -6.89
N ALA A 132 7.09 23.77 -7.77
CA ALA A 132 7.01 23.04 -9.03
C ALA A 132 6.77 21.54 -8.79
N GLU A 133 7.49 20.93 -7.85
CA GLU A 133 7.32 19.52 -7.49
C GLU A 133 5.90 19.24 -6.97
N LYS A 134 5.37 20.10 -6.09
CA LYS A 134 4.00 19.97 -5.56
C LYS A 134 2.94 20.15 -6.64
N LEU A 135 3.02 21.23 -7.40
CA LEU A 135 2.01 21.57 -8.41
C LEU A 135 1.96 20.55 -9.55
N LEU A 136 3.11 20.05 -10.01
CA LEU A 136 3.16 18.97 -10.99
C LEU A 136 2.54 17.68 -10.45
N GLY A 137 2.86 17.32 -9.19
CA GLY A 137 2.31 16.13 -8.54
C GLY A 137 0.79 16.23 -8.35
N PHE A 138 0.30 17.38 -7.88
CA PHE A 138 -1.14 17.63 -7.70
C PHE A 138 -1.88 17.66 -9.03
N SER A 139 -1.27 18.23 -10.08
CA SER A 139 -1.84 18.22 -11.43
C SER A 139 -1.97 16.79 -11.95
N LEU A 140 -0.96 15.94 -11.74
CA LEU A 140 -1.02 14.53 -12.13
C LEU A 140 -2.07 13.75 -11.34
N ILE A 141 -2.10 13.85 -10.00
CA ILE A 141 -3.10 13.15 -9.19
C ILE A 141 -4.52 13.60 -9.56
N THR A 142 -4.72 14.90 -9.79
CA THR A 142 -6.00 15.45 -10.21
C THR A 142 -6.41 14.93 -11.59
N LEU A 143 -5.48 14.89 -12.55
CA LEU A 143 -5.71 14.30 -13.86
C LEU A 143 -6.13 12.83 -13.73
N LEU A 144 -5.37 12.03 -12.97
CA LEU A 144 -5.68 10.63 -12.74
C LEU A 144 -7.02 10.44 -12.04
N MET A 145 -7.39 11.32 -11.11
CA MET A 145 -8.71 11.32 -10.47
C MET A 145 -9.83 11.48 -11.49
N PHE A 146 -9.74 12.49 -12.36
CA PHE A 146 -10.71 12.69 -13.43
C PHE A 146 -10.79 11.48 -14.35
N MET A 147 -9.65 10.86 -14.69
CA MET A 147 -9.65 9.64 -15.50
C MET A 147 -10.34 8.46 -14.80
N ASN A 148 -10.10 8.28 -13.50
CA ASN A 148 -10.75 7.25 -12.70
C ASN A 148 -12.26 7.48 -12.56
N PHE A 149 -12.75 8.73 -12.60
CA PHE A 149 -14.19 9.02 -12.54
C PHE A 149 -14.99 8.54 -13.76
N PHE A 150 -14.35 8.41 -14.93
CA PHE A 150 -15.03 8.19 -16.20
C PHE A 150 -14.61 6.90 -16.93
N SER A 151 -13.44 6.31 -16.64
CA SER A 151 -12.95 5.15 -17.40
C SER A 151 -12.19 4.12 -16.55
N LEU A 152 -12.89 3.48 -15.62
CA LEU A 152 -12.27 2.49 -14.74
C LEU A 152 -11.86 1.17 -15.41
N LYS A 153 -12.65 0.66 -16.37
CA LYS A 153 -12.44 -0.71 -16.86
C LYS A 153 -11.50 -0.77 -18.08
N THR A 154 -11.67 0.13 -19.04
CA THR A 154 -10.93 0.05 -20.31
C THR A 154 -9.60 0.80 -20.27
N PHE A 155 -9.56 2.00 -19.72
CA PHE A 155 -8.36 2.83 -19.73
C PHE A 155 -7.34 2.39 -18.67
N VAL A 156 -7.79 2.29 -17.40
CA VAL A 156 -6.92 1.94 -16.26
C VAL A 156 -6.21 0.59 -16.46
N GLN A 157 -6.94 -0.44 -16.92
CA GLN A 157 -6.35 -1.76 -17.14
C GLN A 157 -5.26 -1.73 -18.23
N ARG A 158 -5.56 -1.13 -19.39
CA ARG A 158 -4.61 -1.03 -20.51
C ARG A 158 -3.37 -0.21 -20.13
N PHE A 159 -3.57 0.90 -19.42
CA PHE A 159 -2.48 1.74 -18.96
C PHE A 159 -1.61 1.02 -17.91
N SER A 160 -2.21 0.25 -17.01
CA SER A 160 -1.47 -0.53 -16.00
C SER A 160 -0.57 -1.59 -16.65
N ILE A 161 -1.00 -2.19 -17.76
CA ILE A 161 -0.17 -3.10 -18.56
C ILE A 161 1.02 -2.34 -19.16
N LEU A 162 0.79 -1.18 -19.77
CA LEU A 162 1.86 -0.34 -20.32
C LEU A 162 2.88 0.07 -19.26
N ALA A 163 2.41 0.51 -18.08
CA ALA A 163 3.26 0.82 -16.94
C ALA A 163 4.07 -0.40 -16.45
N SER A 164 3.47 -1.59 -16.49
CA SER A 164 4.13 -2.85 -16.14
C SER A 164 5.21 -3.25 -17.16
N ILE A 165 5.02 -2.94 -18.45
CA ILE A 165 6.05 -3.14 -19.46
C ILE A 165 7.18 -2.14 -19.24
N ALA A 166 6.85 -0.85 -19.03
CA ALA A 166 7.82 0.21 -18.82
C ALA A 166 8.72 -0.06 -17.59
N LYS A 167 8.16 -0.48 -16.45
CA LYS A 167 8.94 -0.80 -15.25
C LYS A 167 9.91 -1.96 -15.47
N MET A 168 9.48 -3.02 -16.15
CA MET A 168 10.33 -4.19 -16.42
C MET A 168 11.45 -3.83 -17.40
N ALA A 169 11.12 -3.09 -18.46
CA ALA A 169 12.10 -2.66 -19.43
C ALA A 169 13.14 -1.68 -18.82
N ALA A 170 12.72 -0.75 -17.96
CA ALA A 170 13.64 0.19 -17.30
C ALA A 170 14.61 -0.55 -16.38
N THR A 171 14.07 -1.50 -15.61
CA THR A 171 14.86 -2.35 -14.70
C THR A 171 15.88 -3.19 -15.47
N LEU A 172 15.46 -3.86 -16.55
CA LEU A 172 16.35 -4.65 -17.39
C LEU A 172 17.40 -3.79 -18.09
N LEU A 173 17.05 -2.57 -18.51
CA LEU A 173 17.99 -1.63 -19.09
C LEU A 173 19.09 -1.24 -18.10
N ILE A 174 18.75 -0.94 -16.84
CA ILE A 174 19.72 -0.60 -15.79
C ILE A 174 20.63 -1.80 -15.47
N ILE A 175 20.06 -2.99 -15.31
CA ILE A 175 20.84 -4.21 -15.05
C ILE A 175 21.78 -4.48 -16.23
N GLY A 176 21.25 -4.57 -17.45
CA GLY A 176 22.05 -4.89 -18.64
C GLY A 176 23.18 -3.89 -18.90
N THR A 177 22.91 -2.59 -18.78
CA THR A 177 23.93 -1.56 -18.97
C THR A 177 24.97 -1.54 -17.85
N GLY A 178 24.56 -1.64 -16.58
CA GLY A 178 25.52 -1.66 -15.47
C GLY A 178 26.50 -2.84 -15.55
N PHE A 179 26.00 -4.05 -15.82
CA PHE A 179 26.84 -5.22 -16.03
C PHE A 179 27.68 -5.14 -17.31
N TYR A 180 27.20 -4.48 -18.37
CA TYR A 180 28.01 -4.21 -19.56
C TYR A 180 29.24 -3.36 -19.22
N PHE A 181 29.07 -2.27 -18.46
CA PHE A 181 30.18 -1.42 -18.04
C PHE A 181 31.15 -2.14 -17.08
N LEU A 182 30.64 -3.03 -16.23
CA LEU A 182 31.49 -3.87 -15.39
C LEU A 182 32.33 -4.85 -16.21
N ILE A 183 31.70 -5.67 -17.04
CA ILE A 183 32.34 -6.81 -17.72
C ILE A 183 33.19 -6.36 -18.92
N PHE A 184 32.66 -5.48 -19.76
CA PHE A 184 33.30 -5.13 -21.03
C PHE A 184 34.13 -3.84 -20.96
N ARG A 185 33.79 -2.90 -20.07
CA ARG A 185 34.54 -1.66 -19.88
C ARG A 185 35.45 -1.68 -18.64
N GLY A 186 35.33 -2.68 -17.77
CA GLY A 186 36.19 -2.84 -16.59
C GLY A 186 35.97 -1.78 -15.50
N TRP A 187 34.78 -1.16 -15.44
CA TRP A 187 34.48 -0.12 -14.46
C TRP A 187 34.33 -0.72 -13.06
N THR A 188 35.39 -0.63 -12.27
CA THR A 188 35.47 -1.21 -10.90
C THR A 188 35.89 -0.19 -9.84
N GLN A 189 36.11 1.06 -10.23
CA GLN A 189 36.68 2.10 -9.35
C GLN A 189 35.81 2.34 -8.11
N ASN A 190 34.49 2.43 -8.30
CA ASN A 190 33.52 2.63 -7.24
C ASN A 190 33.32 1.38 -6.34
N LEU A 191 33.84 0.21 -6.75
CA LEU A 191 33.67 -1.06 -6.03
C LEU A 191 34.90 -1.46 -5.18
N LYS A 192 36.00 -0.68 -5.21
CA LYS A 192 37.26 -1.09 -4.55
C LYS A 192 37.16 -1.13 -3.01
N ASN A 193 36.45 -0.18 -2.42
CA ASN A 193 36.23 -0.11 -0.97
C ASN A 193 34.73 0.05 -0.66
N PRO A 194 33.93 -1.00 -0.86
CA PRO A 194 32.47 -0.87 -0.86
C PRO A 194 31.93 -0.51 0.54
N PHE A 195 32.62 -0.89 1.61
CA PHE A 195 32.26 -0.61 3.01
C PHE A 195 32.97 0.61 3.61
N ALA A 196 33.62 1.45 2.80
CA ALA A 196 34.26 2.66 3.34
C ALA A 196 33.19 3.67 3.78
N GLY A 197 33.39 4.28 4.97
CA GLY A 197 32.52 5.32 5.51
C GLY A 197 31.18 4.82 6.05
N THR A 198 31.02 3.51 6.25
CA THR A 198 29.76 2.94 6.72
C THR A 198 29.35 3.49 8.09
N ASP A 199 28.08 3.91 8.18
CA ASP A 199 27.42 4.18 9.44
C ASP A 199 26.71 2.92 9.96
N TYR A 200 27.10 2.46 11.15
CA TYR A 200 26.53 1.29 11.83
C TYR A 200 25.59 1.67 12.98
N MET A 201 25.27 2.96 13.14
CA MET A 201 24.37 3.39 14.20
C MET A 201 22.97 2.77 13.99
N PRO A 202 22.33 2.25 15.06
CA PRO A 202 21.05 1.55 14.94
C PRO A 202 19.94 2.37 14.27
N GLY A 203 19.88 3.67 14.54
CA GLY A 203 18.88 4.59 13.97
C GLY A 203 18.94 4.67 12.44
N PRO A 204 20.06 5.15 11.86
CA PRO A 204 20.26 5.17 10.40
C PRO A 204 20.07 3.79 9.75
N VAL A 205 20.49 2.70 10.39
CA VAL A 205 20.25 1.34 9.90
C VAL A 205 18.75 1.03 9.80
N VAL A 206 17.96 1.39 10.81
CA VAL A 206 16.50 1.17 10.78
C VAL A 206 15.82 2.06 9.74
N ASN A 207 16.23 3.33 9.58
CA ASN A 207 15.71 4.21 8.53
C ASN A 207 16.05 3.67 7.13
N ALA A 208 17.26 3.14 6.93
CA ALA A 208 17.64 2.46 5.70
C ALA A 208 16.81 1.18 5.46
N LEU A 209 16.55 0.39 6.51
CA LEU A 209 15.66 -0.77 6.41
C LEU A 209 14.22 -0.34 6.08
N PHE A 210 13.70 0.74 6.64
CA PHE A 210 12.38 1.28 6.28
C PHE A 210 12.30 1.64 4.80
N ALA A 211 13.30 2.33 4.26
CA ALA A 211 13.38 2.61 2.83
C ALA A 211 13.45 1.32 1.99
N GLY A 212 14.29 0.35 2.37
CA GLY A 212 14.37 -0.93 1.68
C GLY A 212 13.05 -1.71 1.72
N LEU A 213 12.41 -1.77 2.87
CA LEU A 213 11.16 -2.49 3.10
C LEU A 213 9.95 -1.81 2.44
N PHE A 214 9.98 -0.49 2.27
CA PHE A 214 9.01 0.23 1.44
C PHE A 214 9.05 -0.26 -0.01
N SER A 215 10.24 -0.56 -0.55
CA SER A 215 10.37 -1.11 -1.91
C SER A 215 9.94 -2.57 -2.04
N TYR A 216 9.99 -3.32 -0.94
CA TYR A 216 9.49 -4.70 -0.88
C TYR A 216 8.01 -4.78 -0.52
N ASP A 217 7.35 -3.66 -0.22
CA ASP A 217 5.97 -3.66 0.25
C ASP A 217 5.00 -4.30 -0.76
N GLY A 218 3.98 -4.99 -0.26
CA GLY A 218 3.01 -5.74 -1.06
C GLY A 218 3.27 -7.25 -1.16
N TRP A 219 4.16 -7.80 -0.33
CA TRP A 219 4.39 -9.24 -0.19
C TRP A 219 3.23 -10.01 0.46
N ASP A 220 2.32 -9.30 1.13
CA ASP A 220 1.10 -9.81 1.76
C ASP A 220 -0.10 -9.86 0.80
N ILE A 221 0.07 -9.47 -0.47
CA ILE A 221 -1.04 -9.32 -1.41
C ILE A 221 -1.85 -10.62 -1.63
N LEU A 222 -1.19 -11.79 -1.60
CA LEU A 222 -1.87 -13.08 -1.78
C LEU A 222 -2.86 -13.37 -0.65
N ASN A 223 -2.70 -12.76 0.52
CA ASN A 223 -3.60 -12.96 1.65
C ASN A 223 -4.99 -12.37 1.40
N PHE A 224 -5.08 -11.29 0.62
CA PHE A 224 -6.35 -10.63 0.31
C PHE A 224 -7.23 -11.44 -0.64
N GLY A 225 -6.65 -12.33 -1.43
CA GLY A 225 -7.33 -13.15 -2.44
C GLY A 225 -7.12 -14.65 -2.27
N ALA A 226 -6.85 -15.12 -1.04
CA ALA A 226 -6.49 -16.53 -0.79
C ALA A 226 -7.56 -17.53 -1.28
N GLU A 227 -8.84 -17.14 -1.34
CA GLU A 227 -9.95 -17.96 -1.83
C GLU A 227 -9.94 -18.16 -3.36
N GLU A 228 -9.39 -17.17 -4.06
CA GLU A 228 -9.26 -17.13 -5.52
C GLU A 228 -8.01 -17.89 -6.00
N ILE A 229 -7.13 -18.34 -5.09
CA ILE A 229 -5.92 -19.08 -5.43
C ILE A 229 -6.23 -20.58 -5.57
N GLU A 230 -5.71 -21.19 -6.63
CA GLU A 230 -5.78 -22.63 -6.82
C GLU A 230 -4.81 -23.34 -5.86
N ASN A 231 -5.32 -24.28 -5.06
CA ASN A 231 -4.55 -25.02 -4.04
C ASN A 231 -3.65 -24.10 -3.16
N PRO A 232 -4.25 -23.24 -2.31
CA PRO A 232 -3.50 -22.22 -1.55
C PRO A 232 -2.38 -22.80 -0.69
N LYS A 233 -2.57 -24.02 -0.14
CA LYS A 233 -1.60 -24.77 0.66
C LYS A 233 -0.25 -24.94 -0.03
N ARG A 234 -0.25 -25.16 -1.35
CA ARG A 234 0.96 -25.37 -2.15
C ARG A 234 1.35 -24.10 -2.90
N THR A 235 0.37 -23.41 -3.47
CA THR A 235 0.62 -22.30 -4.40
C THR A 235 1.13 -21.06 -3.69
N MET A 236 0.53 -20.65 -2.56
CA MET A 236 0.97 -19.44 -1.85
C MET A 236 2.44 -19.50 -1.40
N PRO A 237 2.91 -20.53 -0.67
CA PRO A 237 4.31 -20.56 -0.21
C PRO A 237 5.30 -20.65 -1.38
N LEU A 238 5.00 -21.43 -2.42
CA LEU A 238 5.87 -21.51 -3.60
C LEU A 238 5.94 -20.20 -4.37
N ALA A 239 4.79 -19.54 -4.55
CA ALA A 239 4.73 -18.24 -5.23
C ALA A 239 5.54 -17.19 -4.48
N ILE A 240 5.46 -17.18 -3.15
CA ILE A 240 6.23 -16.29 -2.29
C ILE A 240 7.72 -16.56 -2.39
N ILE A 241 8.17 -17.81 -2.25
CA ILE A 241 9.60 -18.15 -2.32
C ILE A 241 10.18 -17.70 -3.67
N ILE A 242 9.54 -18.10 -4.77
CA ILE A 242 10.03 -17.82 -6.12
C ILE A 242 9.94 -16.32 -6.42
N GLY A 243 8.80 -15.70 -6.12
CA GLY A 243 8.55 -14.27 -6.35
C GLY A 243 9.51 -13.39 -5.56
N MET A 244 9.58 -13.56 -4.24
CA MET A 244 10.44 -12.75 -3.36
C MET A 244 11.92 -12.94 -3.67
N THR A 245 12.36 -14.16 -3.99
CA THR A 245 13.77 -14.40 -4.39
C THR A 245 14.09 -13.71 -5.71
N CYS A 246 13.17 -13.79 -6.70
CA CYS A 246 13.33 -13.11 -7.97
C CYS A 246 13.45 -11.58 -7.78
N ILE A 247 12.56 -10.98 -7.00
CA ILE A 247 12.61 -9.54 -6.69
C ILE A 247 13.89 -9.18 -5.94
N GLY A 248 14.30 -9.99 -4.96
CA GLY A 248 15.56 -9.84 -4.24
C GLY A 248 16.77 -9.74 -5.16
N ILE A 249 16.87 -10.67 -6.12
CA ILE A 249 17.95 -10.67 -7.13
C ILE A 249 17.88 -9.42 -8.01
N ILE A 250 16.68 -9.05 -8.49
CA ILE A 250 16.49 -7.88 -9.35
C ILE A 250 16.93 -6.59 -8.63
N TYR A 251 16.46 -6.38 -7.40
CA TYR A 251 16.76 -5.15 -6.64
C TYR A 251 18.24 -5.05 -6.29
N VAL A 252 18.87 -6.15 -5.86
CA VAL A 252 20.31 -6.18 -5.61
C VAL A 252 21.09 -5.91 -6.91
N ALA A 253 20.71 -6.53 -8.03
CA ALA A 253 21.35 -6.31 -9.32
C ALA A 253 21.27 -4.85 -9.80
N VAL A 254 20.12 -4.20 -9.62
CA VAL A 254 19.93 -2.77 -9.94
C VAL A 254 20.84 -1.89 -9.09
N ASN A 255 20.93 -2.15 -7.79
CA ASN A 255 21.76 -1.34 -6.89
C ASN A 255 23.26 -1.57 -7.11
N ILE A 256 23.65 -2.79 -7.52
CA ILE A 256 25.01 -3.06 -8.02
C ILE A 256 25.28 -2.25 -9.29
N SER A 257 24.35 -2.25 -10.26
CA SER A 257 24.45 -1.43 -11.48
C SER A 257 24.63 0.05 -11.17
N TYR A 258 23.85 0.61 -10.24
CA TYR A 258 24.02 1.99 -9.80
C TYR A 258 25.40 2.22 -9.20
N SER A 259 25.87 1.34 -8.33
CA SER A 259 27.18 1.47 -7.65
C SER A 259 28.37 1.29 -8.59
N ILE A 260 28.21 0.61 -9.73
CA ILE A 260 29.25 0.51 -10.77
C ILE A 260 29.49 1.87 -11.41
N VAL A 261 28.42 2.60 -11.71
CA VAL A 261 28.44 3.81 -12.54
C VAL A 261 28.54 5.10 -11.72
N LEU A 262 27.85 5.15 -10.57
CA LEU A 262 27.76 6.31 -9.70
C LEU A 262 28.57 6.08 -8.43
N SER A 263 29.31 7.10 -8.03
CA SER A 263 30.01 7.11 -6.74
C SER A 263 29.04 7.35 -5.58
N VAL A 264 29.42 6.98 -4.35
CA VAL A 264 28.58 7.19 -3.15
C VAL A 264 28.14 8.66 -3.00
N PRO A 265 29.01 9.68 -3.14
CA PRO A 265 28.58 11.07 -3.07
C PRO A 265 27.55 11.46 -4.14
N GLU A 266 27.69 10.93 -5.35
CA GLU A 266 26.72 11.18 -6.43
C GLU A 266 25.37 10.52 -6.15
N LEU A 267 25.38 9.30 -5.59
CA LEU A 267 24.16 8.60 -5.17
C LEU A 267 23.44 9.35 -4.05
N MET A 268 24.18 9.92 -3.09
CA MET A 268 23.59 10.73 -2.01
C MET A 268 22.99 12.03 -2.53
N ALA A 269 23.66 12.70 -3.47
CA ALA A 269 23.22 13.98 -4.03
C ALA A 269 22.09 13.84 -5.07
N SER A 270 21.83 12.64 -5.56
CA SER A 270 20.85 12.40 -6.61
C SER A 270 19.41 12.48 -6.09
N ASP A 271 18.58 13.27 -6.77
CA ASP A 271 17.12 13.27 -6.59
C ASP A 271 16.40 12.25 -7.50
N ALA A 272 17.07 11.82 -8.58
CA ALA A 272 16.54 10.90 -9.58
C ALA A 272 17.64 9.94 -10.08
N VAL A 273 17.97 8.94 -9.27
CA VAL A 273 19.12 8.05 -9.46
C VAL A 273 19.17 7.36 -10.83
N ALA A 274 18.02 6.97 -11.37
CA ALA A 274 18.00 6.31 -12.68
C ALA A 274 18.35 7.28 -13.82
N ILE A 275 17.97 8.55 -13.69
CA ILE A 275 18.31 9.59 -14.68
C ILE A 275 19.81 9.87 -14.65
N ASP A 276 20.40 10.02 -13.46
CA ASP A 276 21.85 10.27 -13.35
C ASP A 276 22.67 9.07 -13.85
N PHE A 277 22.20 7.86 -13.58
CA PHE A 277 22.75 6.64 -14.18
C PHE A 277 22.67 6.69 -15.71
N ALA A 278 21.52 7.05 -16.28
CA ALA A 278 21.30 7.13 -17.72
C ALA A 278 22.18 8.20 -18.38
N LYS A 279 22.29 9.40 -17.80
CA LYS A 279 23.15 10.50 -18.28
C LYS A 279 24.62 10.06 -18.43
N LYS A 280 25.12 9.20 -17.53
CA LYS A 280 26.50 8.69 -17.59
C LYS A 280 26.71 7.50 -18.54
N THR A 281 25.66 6.77 -18.91
CA THR A 281 25.79 5.46 -19.59
C THR A 281 25.18 5.43 -20.98
N LEU A 282 24.03 6.07 -21.19
CA LEU A 282 23.23 5.95 -22.42
C LEU A 282 23.58 7.01 -23.47
N GLY A 283 24.43 7.98 -23.16
CA GLY A 283 24.83 9.05 -24.09
C GLY A 283 23.60 9.82 -24.59
N THR A 284 23.37 9.83 -25.90
CA THR A 284 22.22 10.53 -26.53
C THR A 284 20.86 9.88 -26.27
N ALA A 285 20.83 8.66 -25.72
CA ALA A 285 19.61 7.93 -25.41
C ALA A 285 19.19 8.05 -23.93
N ASP A 286 19.78 8.98 -23.18
CA ASP A 286 19.48 9.22 -21.76
C ASP A 286 18.01 9.62 -21.51
N PHE A 287 17.38 10.32 -22.45
CA PHE A 287 15.96 10.72 -22.41
C PHE A 287 14.96 9.55 -22.31
N ILE A 288 15.38 8.33 -22.66
CA ILE A 288 14.52 7.15 -22.57
C ILE A 288 14.18 6.85 -21.11
N MET A 289 15.15 6.99 -20.21
CA MET A 289 14.98 6.65 -18.79
C MET A 289 13.90 7.48 -18.08
N PRO A 290 13.92 8.84 -18.12
CA PRO A 290 12.86 9.62 -17.48
C PRO A 290 11.48 9.34 -18.05
N ILE A 291 11.35 9.03 -19.35
CA ILE A 291 10.06 8.66 -19.96
C ILE A 291 9.53 7.34 -19.37
N MET A 292 10.39 6.32 -19.28
CA MET A 292 9.98 5.02 -18.73
C MET A 292 9.62 5.12 -17.25
N VAL A 293 10.40 5.89 -16.47
CA VAL A 293 10.12 6.13 -15.06
C VAL A 293 8.87 6.98 -14.85
N ALA A 294 8.61 7.96 -15.70
CA ALA A 294 7.35 8.71 -15.66
C ALA A 294 6.15 7.79 -15.91
N ILE A 295 6.18 6.96 -16.95
CA ILE A 295 5.09 6.03 -17.28
C ILE A 295 4.84 5.03 -16.13
N LEU A 296 5.89 4.49 -15.52
CA LEU A 296 5.72 3.56 -14.41
C LEU A 296 5.13 4.23 -13.16
N LEU A 297 5.55 5.47 -12.85
CA LEU A 297 5.05 6.22 -11.70
C LEU A 297 3.57 6.58 -11.87
N ILE A 298 3.14 6.96 -13.07
CA ILE A 298 1.72 7.19 -13.37
C ILE A 298 0.90 5.90 -13.13
N GLY A 299 1.44 4.74 -13.51
CA GLY A 299 0.78 3.45 -13.28
C GLY A 299 0.70 3.08 -11.80
N SER A 300 1.80 3.29 -11.07
CA SER A 300 1.89 3.08 -9.61
C SER A 300 0.91 3.98 -8.85
N LEU A 301 0.82 5.26 -9.22
CA LEU A 301 -0.11 6.22 -8.63
C LEU A 301 -1.55 5.76 -8.84
N ASN A 302 -1.88 5.39 -10.08
CA ASN A 302 -3.23 4.95 -10.42
C ASN A 302 -3.63 3.66 -9.66
N SER A 303 -2.71 2.71 -9.50
CA SER A 303 -2.94 1.50 -8.70
C SER A 303 -3.14 1.79 -7.21
N THR A 304 -2.34 2.72 -6.66
CA THR A 304 -2.45 3.17 -5.26
C THR A 304 -3.81 3.84 -5.01
N MET A 305 -4.22 4.74 -5.90
CA MET A 305 -5.53 5.41 -5.86
C MET A 305 -6.70 4.42 -5.89
N PHE A 306 -6.61 3.41 -6.76
CA PHE A 306 -7.63 2.36 -6.85
C PHE A 306 -7.73 1.57 -5.55
N SER A 307 -6.60 1.10 -5.01
CA SER A 307 -6.56 0.31 -3.78
C SER A 307 -7.06 1.10 -2.57
N ALA A 308 -6.63 2.35 -2.42
CA ALA A 308 -7.03 3.22 -1.31
C ALA A 308 -8.51 3.57 -1.34
N SER A 309 -9.09 3.85 -2.52
CA SER A 309 -10.51 4.14 -2.65
C SER A 309 -11.39 2.93 -2.29
N ARG A 310 -10.98 1.72 -2.67
CA ARG A 310 -11.66 0.47 -2.28
C ARG A 310 -11.52 0.17 -0.80
N TYR A 311 -10.35 0.45 -0.22
CA TYR A 311 -10.15 0.35 1.22
C TYR A 311 -11.11 1.28 1.98
N LEU A 312 -11.19 2.56 1.59
CA LEU A 312 -12.13 3.54 2.17
C LEU A 312 -13.59 3.12 2.01
N GLN A 313 -13.99 2.56 0.86
CA GLN A 313 -15.34 2.03 0.68
C GLN A 313 -15.65 0.89 1.65
N ALA A 314 -14.72 -0.07 1.80
CA ALA A 314 -14.91 -1.19 2.72
C ALA A 314 -15.08 -0.71 4.17
N VAL A 315 -14.31 0.30 4.57
CA VAL A 315 -14.43 0.94 5.90
C VAL A 315 -15.78 1.65 6.06
N ALA A 316 -16.23 2.38 5.04
CA ALA A 316 -17.54 3.05 5.06
C ALA A 316 -18.71 2.07 5.15
N ARG A 317 -18.62 0.91 4.48
CA ARG A 317 -19.64 -0.14 4.53
C ARG A 317 -19.80 -0.77 5.92
N GLN A 318 -18.75 -0.74 6.75
CA GLN A 318 -18.81 -1.22 8.14
C GLN A 318 -19.41 -0.18 9.10
N GLY A 319 -19.86 0.97 8.60
CA GLY A 319 -20.48 2.03 9.42
C GLY A 319 -19.48 2.84 10.24
N HIS A 320 -18.18 2.73 9.93
CA HIS A 320 -17.11 3.41 10.68
C HIS A 320 -16.85 4.85 10.21
N ILE A 321 -17.26 5.21 9.00
CA ILE A 321 -17.14 6.56 8.39
C ILE A 321 -18.42 6.88 7.59
N PRO A 322 -18.66 8.13 7.18
CA PRO A 322 -19.92 8.53 6.52
C PRO A 322 -20.32 7.65 5.33
N THR A 323 -21.61 7.32 5.23
CA THR A 323 -22.15 6.36 4.26
C THR A 323 -21.91 6.78 2.81
N ALA A 324 -21.86 8.09 2.52
CA ALA A 324 -21.56 8.62 1.19
C ALA A 324 -20.24 8.11 0.59
N ILE A 325 -19.24 7.83 1.45
CA ILE A 325 -17.93 7.31 1.02
C ILE A 325 -18.05 5.89 0.47
N SER A 326 -19.02 5.10 0.92
CA SER A 326 -19.26 3.73 0.45
C SER A 326 -19.86 3.65 -0.95
N GLY A 327 -20.44 4.76 -1.45
CA GLY A 327 -21.23 4.73 -2.67
C GLY A 327 -20.41 4.60 -3.96
N ILE A 328 -21.09 4.11 -5.00
CA ILE A 328 -20.57 3.93 -6.36
C ILE A 328 -21.42 4.69 -7.38
N THR A 329 -20.80 5.16 -8.47
CA THR A 329 -21.54 5.77 -9.58
C THR A 329 -22.11 4.69 -10.51
N PRO A 330 -23.42 4.71 -10.85
CA PRO A 330 -24.10 3.61 -11.54
C PRO A 330 -23.58 3.28 -12.94
N HIS A 331 -23.06 4.27 -13.67
CA HIS A 331 -22.65 4.09 -15.07
C HIS A 331 -21.22 3.57 -15.25
N CYS A 332 -20.38 3.68 -14.22
CA CYS A 332 -18.93 3.45 -14.34
C CYS A 332 -18.31 2.73 -13.13
N ASP A 333 -19.11 2.30 -12.15
CA ASP A 333 -18.69 1.61 -10.91
C ASP A 333 -17.61 2.37 -10.11
N SER A 334 -17.55 3.69 -10.29
CA SER A 334 -16.48 4.53 -9.77
C SER A 334 -16.73 5.02 -8.35
N PRO A 335 -15.78 4.83 -7.42
CA PRO A 335 -15.88 5.28 -6.02
C PRO A 335 -15.49 6.76 -5.88
N ARG A 336 -16.26 7.67 -6.50
CA ARG A 336 -15.86 9.09 -6.67
C ARG A 336 -15.58 9.81 -5.34
N VAL A 337 -16.47 9.66 -4.35
CA VAL A 337 -16.34 10.32 -3.04
C VAL A 337 -15.13 9.79 -2.27
N ALA A 338 -14.95 8.47 -2.23
CA ALA A 338 -13.78 7.87 -1.57
C ALA A 338 -12.46 8.32 -2.21
N LEU A 339 -12.43 8.41 -3.54
CA LEU A 339 -11.26 8.89 -4.27
C LEU A 339 -10.93 10.36 -3.94
N LEU A 340 -11.95 11.23 -3.88
CA LEU A 340 -11.77 12.64 -3.50
C LEU A 340 -11.23 12.79 -2.08
N VAL A 341 -11.81 12.07 -1.12
CA VAL A 341 -11.36 12.10 0.28
C VAL A 341 -9.91 11.63 0.35
N HIS A 342 -9.56 10.54 -0.34
CA HIS A 342 -8.20 10.03 -0.37
C HIS A 342 -7.19 11.05 -0.93
N ILE A 343 -7.50 11.67 -2.07
CA ILE A 343 -6.63 12.66 -2.70
C ILE A 343 -6.49 13.92 -1.84
N PHE A 344 -7.59 14.39 -1.26
CA PHE A 344 -7.56 15.54 -0.37
C PHE A 344 -6.62 15.30 0.81
N ILE A 345 -6.72 14.13 1.46
CA ILE A 345 -5.81 13.74 2.54
C ILE A 345 -4.38 13.63 2.00
N ALA A 346 -4.15 13.05 0.82
CA ALA A 346 -2.81 12.92 0.23
C ALA A 346 -2.16 14.28 -0.05
N ILE A 347 -2.93 15.27 -0.51
CA ILE A 347 -2.46 16.64 -0.71
C ILE A 347 -2.00 17.24 0.62
N VAL A 348 -2.82 17.13 1.68
CA VAL A 348 -2.49 17.64 3.03
C VAL A 348 -1.25 16.94 3.58
N VAL A 349 -1.24 15.60 3.56
CA VAL A 349 -0.13 14.78 4.03
C VAL A 349 1.16 15.07 3.27
N SER A 350 1.08 15.45 1.99
CA SER A 350 2.27 15.83 1.24
C SER A 350 3.04 16.99 1.89
N PHE A 351 2.40 17.87 2.67
CA PHE A 351 3.07 18.98 3.34
C PHE A 351 3.74 18.59 4.68
N LEU A 352 3.58 17.35 5.15
CA LEU A 352 4.17 16.88 6.42
C LEU A 352 5.68 16.63 6.35
N GLY A 353 6.28 16.64 5.16
CA GLY A 353 7.71 16.44 4.98
C GLY A 353 8.09 16.17 3.53
N ASP A 354 9.36 15.85 3.34
CA ASP A 354 9.89 15.31 2.09
C ASP A 354 9.56 13.81 1.94
N PRO A 355 9.85 13.18 0.78
CA PRO A 355 9.55 11.78 0.57
C PRO A 355 10.21 10.82 1.57
N ASP A 356 11.41 11.13 2.05
CA ASP A 356 12.13 10.29 3.01
C ASP A 356 11.41 10.29 4.37
N ASN A 357 10.99 11.46 4.87
CA ASN A 357 10.17 11.55 6.08
C ASN A 357 8.80 10.86 5.91
N LEU A 358 8.16 11.00 4.74
CA LEU A 358 6.90 10.31 4.44
C LEU A 358 7.06 8.78 4.46
N ILE A 359 8.17 8.25 3.93
CA ILE A 359 8.49 6.83 4.01
C ILE A 359 8.62 6.40 5.47
N ASN A 360 9.30 7.17 6.32
CA ASN A 360 9.45 6.87 7.74
C ASN A 360 8.10 6.86 8.48
N TYR A 361 7.22 7.84 8.23
CA TYR A 361 5.86 7.86 8.82
C TYR A 361 5.07 6.60 8.45
N VAL A 362 5.09 6.22 7.15
CA VAL A 362 4.40 5.00 6.66
C VAL A 362 5.00 3.75 7.29
N ALA A 363 6.33 3.66 7.29
CA ALA A 363 7.02 2.48 7.77
C ALA A 363 6.77 2.27 9.26
N PHE A 364 6.92 3.29 10.10
CA PHE A 364 6.61 3.20 11.53
C PHE A 364 5.21 2.62 11.77
N ALA A 365 4.23 3.13 11.03
CA ALA A 365 2.84 2.76 11.18
C ALA A 365 2.56 1.32 10.71
N GLN A 366 3.10 0.93 9.54
CA GLN A 366 2.99 -0.44 9.02
C GLN A 366 3.70 -1.47 9.92
N TRP A 367 4.91 -1.17 10.40
CA TRP A 367 5.68 -2.09 11.25
C TRP A 367 5.08 -2.22 12.66
N SER A 368 4.49 -1.14 13.19
CA SER A 368 3.67 -1.20 14.39
C SER A 368 2.47 -2.12 14.19
N GLN A 369 1.71 -1.95 13.10
CA GLN A 369 0.57 -2.81 12.76
C GLN A 369 0.97 -4.28 12.64
N ARG A 370 2.07 -4.58 11.93
CA ARG A 370 2.61 -5.93 11.77
C ARG A 370 3.01 -6.56 13.11
N ALA A 371 3.58 -5.80 14.05
CA ALA A 371 3.90 -6.29 15.39
C ALA A 371 2.63 -6.75 16.14
N PHE A 372 1.55 -5.95 16.08
CA PHE A 372 0.25 -6.32 16.65
C PHE A 372 -0.35 -7.55 15.96
N THR A 373 -0.33 -7.62 14.62
CA THR A 373 -0.81 -8.79 13.87
C THR A 373 -0.04 -10.06 14.27
N MET A 374 1.28 -9.97 14.44
CA MET A 374 2.07 -11.13 14.90
C MET A 374 1.77 -11.52 16.34
N SER A 375 1.51 -10.55 17.22
CA SER A 375 1.06 -10.86 18.58
C SER A 375 -0.27 -11.63 18.58
N ALA A 376 -1.19 -11.29 17.67
CA ALA A 376 -2.44 -12.03 17.47
C ALA A 376 -2.18 -13.47 16.99
N LEU A 377 -1.29 -13.66 16.01
CA LEU A 377 -0.91 -15.00 15.54
C LEU A 377 -0.30 -15.85 16.66
N LEU A 378 0.65 -15.30 17.42
CA LEU A 378 1.27 -15.98 18.56
C LEU A 378 0.20 -16.37 19.59
N TRP A 379 -0.71 -15.45 19.93
CA TRP A 379 -1.80 -15.72 20.85
C TRP A 379 -2.72 -16.85 20.37
N ILE A 380 -3.07 -16.88 19.08
CA ILE A 380 -3.88 -17.95 18.47
C ILE A 380 -3.19 -19.30 18.64
N LYS A 381 -1.87 -19.36 18.42
CA LYS A 381 -1.08 -20.59 18.54
C LYS A 381 -0.96 -21.05 20.00
N PHE A 382 -0.76 -20.14 20.95
CA PHE A 382 -0.71 -20.49 22.37
C PHE A 382 -2.05 -20.97 22.93
N ARG A 383 -3.18 -20.46 22.42
CA ARG A 383 -4.52 -20.82 22.91
C ARG A 383 -5.21 -21.92 22.11
N ASN A 384 -4.56 -22.50 21.09
CA ASN A 384 -5.11 -23.57 20.24
C ASN A 384 -6.55 -23.31 19.76
N ARG A 385 -6.82 -22.09 19.25
CA ARG A 385 -8.16 -21.79 18.70
C ARG A 385 -8.46 -22.64 17.46
N PRO A 386 -9.74 -23.03 17.24
CA PRO A 386 -10.14 -23.71 16.02
C PRO A 386 -9.91 -22.76 14.84
N LEU A 387 -9.12 -23.20 13.87
CA LEU A 387 -8.84 -22.49 12.63
C LEU A 387 -9.22 -23.39 11.44
N HIS A 388 -9.11 -22.86 10.23
CA HIS A 388 -9.41 -23.61 9.02
C HIS A 388 -8.63 -24.96 8.96
N PRO A 389 -9.28 -26.10 8.63
CA PRO A 389 -8.63 -27.42 8.60
C PRO A 389 -7.43 -27.48 7.64
N ASP A 390 -7.52 -26.75 6.55
CA ASP A 390 -6.46 -26.62 5.55
C ASP A 390 -5.42 -25.50 5.82
N ARG A 391 -5.23 -25.10 7.08
CA ARG A 391 -4.20 -24.10 7.38
C ARG A 391 -2.79 -24.61 7.14
N ILE A 392 -1.90 -23.72 6.74
CA ILE A 392 -0.46 -23.94 6.85
C ILE A 392 -0.06 -23.51 8.26
N SER A 393 0.63 -24.37 9.00
CA SER A 393 1.18 -23.99 10.30
C SER A 393 2.69 -24.03 10.25
N LEU A 394 3.32 -22.89 10.56
CA LEU A 394 4.77 -22.77 10.60
C LEU A 394 5.30 -23.13 12.00
N PRO A 395 6.59 -23.46 12.13
CA PRO A 395 7.24 -23.51 13.43
C PRO A 395 7.05 -22.19 14.20
N ILE A 396 6.72 -22.24 15.49
CA ILE A 396 6.43 -21.05 16.30
C ILE A 396 7.58 -20.04 16.34
N ILE A 397 8.81 -20.51 16.13
CA ILE A 397 10.02 -19.68 16.08
C ILE A 397 9.97 -18.63 14.96
N MET A 398 9.31 -18.91 13.83
CA MET A 398 9.21 -17.98 12.70
C MET A 398 8.37 -16.74 13.07
N PRO A 399 7.12 -16.86 13.54
CA PRO A 399 6.37 -15.71 14.07
C PRO A 399 7.04 -14.98 15.24
N ILE A 400 7.74 -15.70 16.14
CA ILE A 400 8.49 -15.06 17.24
C ILE A 400 9.61 -14.19 16.68
N LEU A 401 10.42 -14.72 15.77
CA LEU A 401 11.52 -13.98 15.15
C LEU A 401 11.00 -12.74 14.43
N PHE A 402 9.93 -12.87 13.64
CA PHE A 402 9.35 -11.74 12.93
C PHE A 402 8.76 -10.70 13.89
N PHE A 403 8.07 -11.13 14.95
CA PHE A 403 7.58 -10.25 16.01
C PHE A 403 8.72 -9.46 16.67
N LEU A 404 9.85 -10.10 16.96
CA LEU A 404 11.02 -9.44 17.55
C LEU A 404 11.63 -8.41 16.59
N VAL A 405 11.73 -8.72 15.30
CA VAL A 405 12.21 -7.78 14.28
C VAL A 405 11.28 -6.56 14.18
N CYS A 406 9.97 -6.76 14.03
CA CYS A 406 9.00 -5.67 13.98
C CYS A 406 9.09 -4.80 15.24
N SER A 407 9.14 -5.43 16.43
CA SER A 407 9.22 -4.72 17.71
C SER A 407 10.52 -3.93 17.85
N ALA A 408 11.66 -4.50 17.45
CA ALA A 408 12.94 -3.82 17.49
C ALA A 408 12.96 -2.58 16.59
N MET A 409 12.44 -2.70 15.37
CA MET A 409 12.35 -1.57 14.43
C MET A 409 11.49 -0.43 14.98
N VAL A 410 10.34 -0.76 15.58
CA VAL A 410 9.45 0.24 16.21
C VAL A 410 10.15 0.91 17.39
N VAL A 411 10.80 0.16 18.28
CA VAL A 411 11.47 0.72 19.46
C VAL A 411 12.65 1.61 19.07
N ILE A 412 13.48 1.17 18.11
CA ILE A 412 14.62 1.98 17.63
C ILE A 412 14.11 3.26 16.97
N SER A 413 13.06 3.18 16.16
CA SER A 413 12.46 4.35 15.51
C SER A 413 11.91 5.37 16.53
N ILE A 414 11.32 4.91 17.65
CA ILE A 414 10.86 5.80 18.73
C ILE A 414 12.03 6.57 19.36
N ILE A 415 13.20 5.95 19.47
CA ILE A 415 14.38 6.56 20.11
C ILE A 415 15.07 7.53 19.15
N ASP A 416 15.23 7.14 17.88
CA ASP A 416 16.00 7.89 16.89
C ASP A 416 15.20 9.03 16.24
N ASP A 417 13.93 8.76 15.90
CA ASP A 417 13.03 9.71 15.24
C ASP A 417 11.71 9.84 16.03
N ILE A 418 11.81 10.59 17.12
CA ILE A 418 10.67 10.94 17.99
C ILE A 418 9.58 11.67 17.22
N GLN A 419 9.93 12.48 16.21
CA GLN A 419 8.94 13.24 15.46
C GLN A 419 8.08 12.30 14.61
N SER A 420 8.71 11.43 13.82
CA SER A 420 7.98 10.47 12.98
C SER A 420 7.16 9.49 13.80
N SER A 421 7.76 8.94 14.85
CA SER A 421 7.10 8.02 15.76
C SER A 421 5.96 8.70 16.54
N GLY A 422 6.15 9.96 16.95
CA GLY A 422 5.17 10.75 17.68
C GLY A 422 3.91 11.02 16.86
N VAL A 423 4.04 11.33 15.56
CA VAL A 423 2.89 11.47 14.67
C VAL A 423 2.14 10.14 14.52
N GLY A 424 2.86 9.03 14.28
CA GLY A 424 2.26 7.71 14.17
C GLY A 424 1.52 7.27 15.43
N LEU A 425 2.13 7.44 16.61
CA LEU A 425 1.51 7.17 17.91
C LEU A 425 0.34 8.11 18.19
N GLY A 426 0.45 9.39 17.84
CA GLY A 426 -0.63 10.37 17.99
C GLY A 426 -1.87 9.98 17.20
N ILE A 427 -1.70 9.49 15.97
CA ILE A 427 -2.80 9.03 15.13
C ILE A 427 -3.36 7.70 15.65
N LEU A 428 -2.52 6.78 16.14
CA LEU A 428 -2.98 5.55 16.80
C LEU A 428 -3.86 5.87 18.00
N LEU A 429 -3.39 6.75 18.89
CA LEU A 429 -4.14 7.22 20.07
C LEU A 429 -5.41 7.97 19.66
N GLY A 430 -5.33 8.82 18.64
CA GLY A 430 -6.49 9.50 18.07
C GLY A 430 -7.54 8.52 17.55
N GLY A 431 -7.12 7.46 16.84
CA GLY A 431 -8.00 6.40 16.38
C GLY A 431 -8.67 5.65 17.54
N LEU A 432 -7.92 5.33 18.60
CA LEU A 432 -8.48 4.72 19.82
C LEU A 432 -9.49 5.65 20.50
N ILE A 433 -9.19 6.94 20.62
CA ILE A 433 -10.10 7.94 21.19
C ILE A 433 -11.37 8.02 20.35
N ILE A 434 -11.26 8.17 19.03
CA ILE A 434 -12.41 8.20 18.11
C ILE A 434 -13.26 6.94 18.26
N PHE A 435 -12.64 5.77 18.35
CA PHE A 435 -13.37 4.51 18.56
C PHE A 435 -14.17 4.54 19.87
N THR A 436 -13.54 4.91 20.98
CA THR A 436 -14.20 4.94 22.30
C THR A 436 -15.33 5.96 22.38
N ILE A 437 -15.22 7.07 21.65
CA ILE A 437 -16.20 8.16 21.65
C ILE A 437 -17.36 7.84 20.70
N PHE A 438 -17.07 7.50 19.44
CA PHE A 438 -18.06 7.49 18.36
C PHE A 438 -18.49 6.10 17.89
N VAL A 439 -17.73 5.04 18.18
CA VAL A 439 -18.03 3.68 17.70
C VAL A 439 -18.45 2.75 18.84
N TRP A 440 -17.93 2.97 20.04
CA TRP A 440 -18.24 2.15 21.20
C TRP A 440 -19.72 2.28 21.60
N GLU A 441 -20.45 1.16 21.56
CA GLU A 441 -21.91 1.10 21.77
C GLU A 441 -22.37 1.76 23.08
N LYS A 442 -21.54 1.72 24.13
CA LYS A 442 -21.87 2.27 25.46
C LYS A 442 -21.49 3.75 25.65
N SER A 443 -20.99 4.42 24.61
CA SER A 443 -20.52 5.82 24.67
C SER A 443 -21.57 6.79 24.10
N LEU A 444 -21.19 7.76 23.26
CA LEU A 444 -22.14 8.66 22.57
C LEU A 444 -23.19 7.95 21.72
N PRO A 445 -22.89 6.84 21.01
CA PRO A 445 -23.90 6.08 20.27
C PRO A 445 -25.09 5.61 21.12
N SER A 446 -24.94 5.49 22.44
CA SER A 446 -26.05 5.17 23.34
C SER A 446 -27.05 6.31 23.53
N THR A 447 -26.65 7.55 23.21
CA THR A 447 -27.45 8.74 23.43
C THR A 447 -28.33 9.02 22.20
N LYS A 448 -29.65 9.06 22.39
CA LYS A 448 -30.63 9.35 21.32
C LYS A 448 -30.36 10.66 20.58
N ALA A 449 -29.82 11.68 21.27
CA ALA A 449 -29.46 12.95 20.66
C ALA A 449 -28.31 12.81 19.66
N TYR A 450 -27.27 12.04 20.00
CA TYR A 450 -26.16 11.77 19.10
C TYR A 450 -26.60 10.91 17.91
N GLN A 451 -27.42 9.88 18.12
CA GLN A 451 -27.97 9.07 17.02
C GLN A 451 -28.72 9.95 16.01
N LYS A 452 -29.66 10.78 16.47
CA LYS A 452 -30.39 11.72 15.59
C LYS A 452 -29.47 12.71 14.89
N PHE A 453 -28.50 13.27 15.60
CA PHE A 453 -27.53 14.20 15.01
C PHE A 453 -26.68 13.52 13.94
N SER A 454 -26.11 12.35 14.26
CA SER A 454 -25.29 11.55 13.35
C SER A 454 -26.09 11.10 12.12
N GLU A 455 -27.34 10.68 12.31
CA GLU A 455 -28.25 10.31 11.21
C GLU A 455 -28.55 11.53 10.33
N SER A 456 -28.88 12.69 10.90
CA SER A 456 -29.13 13.92 10.15
C SER A 456 -27.90 14.34 9.34
N VAL A 457 -26.73 14.41 9.98
CA VAL A 457 -25.47 14.79 9.31
C VAL A 457 -25.14 13.79 8.21
N ASN A 458 -25.28 12.48 8.47
CA ASN A 458 -25.00 11.46 7.48
C ASN A 458 -25.99 11.51 6.32
N GLU A 459 -27.29 11.70 6.57
CA GLU A 459 -28.31 11.87 5.52
C GLU A 459 -28.05 13.12 4.69
N ASP A 460 -27.80 14.27 5.31
CA ASP A 460 -27.60 15.54 4.62
C ASP A 460 -26.32 15.50 3.78
N THR A 461 -25.23 14.98 4.35
CA THR A 461 -23.96 14.79 3.64
C THR A 461 -24.13 13.79 2.49
N THR A 462 -24.89 12.70 2.72
CA THR A 462 -25.16 11.71 1.68
C THR A 462 -25.99 12.31 0.57
N LYS A 463 -27.12 12.96 0.85
CA LYS A 463 -27.97 13.62 -0.17
C LYS A 463 -27.18 14.66 -0.98
N PHE A 464 -26.38 15.50 -0.31
CA PHE A 464 -25.53 16.48 -0.97
C PHE A 464 -24.54 15.83 -1.94
N LEU A 465 -23.82 14.79 -1.49
CA LEU A 465 -22.84 14.09 -2.32
C LEU A 465 -23.49 13.22 -3.40
N GLN A 466 -24.68 12.68 -3.17
CA GLN A 466 -25.49 11.98 -4.18
C GLN A 466 -25.85 12.94 -5.33
N ILE A 467 -26.29 14.17 -5.01
CA ILE A 467 -26.65 15.18 -6.00
C ILE A 467 -25.42 15.61 -6.81
N ILE A 468 -24.30 15.90 -6.13
CA ILE A 468 -23.09 16.42 -6.81
C ILE A 468 -22.40 15.34 -7.65
N PHE A 469 -22.23 14.14 -7.10
CA PHE A 469 -21.39 13.11 -7.73
C PHE A 469 -22.18 12.01 -8.45
N ASN A 470 -23.52 12.04 -8.40
CA ASN A 470 -24.40 10.98 -8.89
C ASN A 470 -23.94 9.60 -8.36
N VAL A 471 -23.81 9.53 -7.05
CA VAL A 471 -23.34 8.33 -6.34
C VAL A 471 -24.55 7.66 -5.71
N MET A 472 -24.65 6.34 -5.81
CA MET A 472 -25.64 5.57 -5.06
C MET A 472 -24.92 4.75 -3.99
N PRO A 473 -25.41 4.73 -2.73
CA PRO A 473 -24.96 3.73 -1.78
C PRO A 473 -25.25 2.36 -2.36
N GLU A 474 -24.26 1.48 -2.30
CA GLU A 474 -24.36 0.15 -2.85
C GLU A 474 -25.45 -0.62 -2.09
N ARG A 475 -26.46 -1.12 -2.81
CA ARG A 475 -27.47 -2.01 -2.22
C ARG A 475 -26.74 -3.31 -1.85
N VAL A 476 -26.33 -3.45 -0.59
CA VAL A 476 -26.03 -4.77 -0.05
C VAL A 476 -27.34 -5.54 -0.14
N GLY A 477 -27.38 -6.59 -0.96
CA GLY A 477 -28.59 -7.39 -1.11
C GLY A 477 -29.00 -7.95 0.24
N ASP A 478 -30.26 -7.75 0.62
CA ASP A 478 -30.81 -8.24 1.89
C ASP A 478 -30.57 -9.75 2.10
N GLU A 479 -30.38 -10.52 1.01
CA GLU A 479 -30.06 -11.95 1.03
C GLU A 479 -28.67 -12.29 1.58
N GLU A 480 -27.62 -11.50 1.34
CA GLU A 480 -26.28 -11.77 1.89
C GLU A 480 -26.23 -11.49 3.40
N MET A 481 -26.94 -10.45 3.85
CA MET A 481 -27.06 -10.15 5.28
C MET A 481 -27.92 -11.20 5.99
N LEU A 482 -29.01 -11.65 5.37
CA LEU A 482 -29.86 -12.74 5.91
C LEU A 482 -29.13 -14.09 5.94
N ASN A 483 -28.25 -14.38 4.97
CA ASN A 483 -27.42 -15.59 5.00
C ASN A 483 -26.29 -15.52 6.03
N ALA A 484 -25.70 -14.34 6.25
CA ALA A 484 -24.74 -14.11 7.32
C ALA A 484 -25.38 -14.18 8.72
N ILE A 485 -26.64 -13.75 8.86
CA ILE A 485 -27.41 -13.82 10.11
C ILE A 485 -28.02 -15.22 10.32
N GLY A 486 -28.39 -15.93 9.24
CA GLY A 486 -28.97 -17.27 9.30
C GLY A 486 -27.98 -18.36 9.72
N SER A 487 -26.68 -18.17 9.47
CA SER A 487 -25.61 -19.09 9.90
C SER A 487 -25.13 -18.86 11.35
N SER A 488 -25.66 -17.84 12.04
CA SER A 488 -25.24 -17.44 13.39
C SER A 488 -26.37 -17.53 14.44
N GLN A 489 -27.36 -18.42 14.25
CA GLN A 489 -28.47 -18.61 15.20
C GLN A 489 -28.16 -19.41 16.48
N GLU A 490 -26.90 -19.68 16.81
CA GLU A 490 -26.52 -20.09 18.17
C GLU A 490 -25.41 -19.19 18.74
N THR A 491 -25.74 -17.92 19.02
CA THR A 491 -25.25 -17.20 20.22
C THR A 491 -25.93 -15.83 20.34
N ASN A 492 -26.41 -15.53 21.54
CA ASN A 492 -27.30 -14.42 21.91
C ASN A 492 -26.98 -13.01 21.33
N LYS A 493 -28.03 -12.41 20.74
CA LYS A 493 -28.45 -10.99 20.71
C LYS A 493 -27.35 -9.93 20.59
N ILE A 494 -26.96 -9.65 19.34
CA ILE A 494 -26.64 -8.29 18.89
C ILE A 494 -27.84 -7.85 18.04
N HIS A 495 -28.62 -6.89 18.55
CA HIS A 495 -29.64 -6.25 17.73
C HIS A 495 -28.92 -5.33 16.73
N PRO A 496 -29.13 -5.47 15.41
CA PRO A 496 -28.68 -4.45 14.49
C PRO A 496 -29.39 -3.14 14.84
N ALA A 497 -28.63 -2.06 14.96
CA ALA A 497 -29.18 -0.72 15.06
C ALA A 497 -30.18 -0.53 13.90
N ASN A 498 -31.37 -0.06 14.25
CA ASN A 498 -32.46 0.28 13.32
C ASN A 498 -32.00 1.38 12.34
N GLN A 499 -31.23 1.04 11.31
CA GLN A 499 -31.14 1.82 10.10
C GLN A 499 -32.35 1.45 9.24
N LYS A 500 -33.47 2.14 9.47
CA LYS A 500 -34.49 2.26 8.43
C LYS A 500 -33.85 3.07 7.32
N ILE A 501 -33.29 2.39 6.32
CA ILE A 501 -32.96 3.01 5.04
C ILE A 501 -34.29 3.48 4.45
N THR A 502 -34.48 4.79 4.42
CA THR A 502 -35.66 5.44 3.85
C THR A 502 -35.63 5.21 2.34
N THR A 503 -36.27 4.14 1.88
CA THR A 503 -36.58 3.95 0.46
C THR A 503 -37.58 5.01 0.04
N ALA A 504 -37.10 6.09 -0.58
CA ALA A 504 -37.96 6.92 -1.40
C ALA A 504 -38.37 6.08 -2.62
N SER A 505 -39.60 5.59 -2.60
CA SER A 505 -40.25 4.92 -3.70
C SER A 505 -40.38 5.88 -4.89
N PHE A 506 -39.56 5.69 -5.93
CA PHE A 506 -39.94 6.12 -7.27
C PHE A 506 -40.40 4.88 -8.04
N SER A 507 -41.72 4.76 -8.14
CA SER A 507 -42.37 3.89 -9.10
C SER A 507 -42.10 4.45 -10.50
N SER A 508 -41.29 3.76 -11.29
CA SER A 508 -41.38 3.83 -12.75
C SER A 508 -41.62 2.42 -13.29
N LYS A 509 -42.86 1.97 -13.21
CA LYS A 509 -43.40 1.08 -14.23
C LYS A 509 -43.83 1.94 -15.41
N ASP A 510 -43.52 1.41 -16.58
CA ASP A 510 -44.06 1.69 -17.91
C ASP A 510 -43.32 2.66 -18.84
N SER A 511 -43.07 2.10 -20.04
CA SER A 511 -42.76 2.69 -21.34
C SER A 511 -41.32 3.23 -21.53
N CYS A 512 -40.59 3.00 -22.63
CA CYS A 512 -40.90 2.41 -23.93
C CYS A 512 -39.58 2.12 -24.69
N THR A 513 -39.59 1.02 -25.45
CA THR A 513 -38.98 0.78 -26.77
C THR A 513 -38.33 1.95 -27.54
N LYS A 514 -37.24 1.63 -28.28
CA LYS A 514 -36.51 2.37 -29.34
C LYS A 514 -35.61 3.50 -28.79
N MET A 515 -34.31 3.53 -29.06
CA MET A 515 -33.61 3.45 -30.35
C MET A 515 -32.14 3.09 -30.14
#